data_AF-A0A181ZCG7-F1
#
_entry.id   AF-A0A181ZCG7-F1
#
_cell.length_a   1.000
_cell.length_b   1.000
_cell.length_c   1.000
_cell.angle_alpha   90.00
_cell.angle_beta   90.00
_cell.angle_gamma   90.00
#
_symmetry.space_group_name_H-M   'P 1'
#
loop_
_entity.id
_entity.type
_entity.pdbx_description
1 polymer ?
#
loop_
_entity_poly.entity_id
_entity_poly.type
_entity_poly.pdbx_seq_one_letter_code
_entity_poly.pdbx_strand_id
1 'polypeptide(L)'
;MTPRRRTMTGIATAIAATAVAVGATGCTASESERPAPTAASATALEKQVERLRAHLACDGDVSWADDPYFWDSMRGVDCTTPDGQPVFVRVYAHDDSAAQVLQDWKGTFGAHRALIRGSDWFVIGPEETIAPVSSAESVAAPSVRVPDAEPLTGRAEARTTCVRFLSAAAQDRVRAPEQFRSELPKLDALYPGTKTVLDEALTAEHLEALEQAPDTQFAARLGDLAGPFKRFCRDVPPESGAEPGQASPAA
;
A
#
# COMPACT_ATOMS: atom_id res chain seq x y z
N MET A 1 68.49 -4.55 -41.80
CA MET A 1 68.57 -3.12 -42.21
C MET A 1 67.54 -2.37 -41.36
N THR A 2 67.75 -2.13 -40.07
CA THR A 2 68.68 -1.18 -39.41
C THR A 2 68.41 0.29 -39.81
N PRO A 3 68.68 1.28 -38.92
CA PRO A 3 67.69 1.95 -38.08
C PRO A 3 67.80 3.50 -38.18
N ARG A 4 67.01 4.27 -37.41
CA ARG A 4 67.34 5.62 -36.89
C ARG A 4 66.20 6.08 -35.99
N ARG A 5 66.29 6.17 -34.64
CA ARG A 5 67.18 6.89 -33.68
C ARG A 5 67.17 8.42 -33.78
N ARG A 6 66.69 9.00 -32.66
CA ARG A 6 67.01 10.30 -32.00
C ARG A 6 66.34 11.51 -32.67
N THR A 7 65.74 12.44 -31.91
CA THR A 7 66.40 13.23 -30.85
C THR A 7 65.42 13.72 -29.75
N MET A 8 65.89 13.69 -28.50
CA MET A 8 65.38 14.45 -27.35
C MET A 8 65.83 15.91 -27.41
N THR A 9 64.93 16.84 -27.11
CA THR A 9 65.13 18.13 -26.38
C THR A 9 63.70 18.59 -26.02
N GLY A 10 63.28 18.96 -24.82
CA GLY A 10 63.97 19.42 -23.62
C GLY A 10 63.42 20.80 -23.25
N ILE A 11 62.71 20.88 -22.12
CA ILE A 11 62.51 22.05 -21.23
C ILE A 11 61.38 23.04 -21.58
N ALA A 12 60.32 23.06 -20.74
CA ALA A 12 60.03 24.16 -19.79
C ALA A 12 58.54 24.19 -19.38
N THR A 13 58.35 23.93 -18.09
CA THR A 13 57.19 24.15 -17.24
C THR A 13 56.44 25.48 -17.49
N ALA A 14 55.10 25.41 -17.56
CA ALA A 14 54.23 26.45 -17.00
C ALA A 14 52.98 25.80 -16.40
N ILE A 15 52.84 25.99 -15.10
CA ILE A 15 51.75 25.56 -14.23
C ILE A 15 50.51 26.40 -14.57
N ALA A 16 49.40 25.74 -14.88
CA ALA A 16 48.07 26.29 -14.66
C ALA A 16 47.14 25.13 -14.29
N ALA A 17 46.98 24.93 -12.99
CA ALA A 17 45.97 24.08 -12.43
C ALA A 17 44.59 24.66 -12.77
N THR A 18 43.77 23.88 -13.47
CA THR A 18 42.32 24.11 -13.48
C THR A 18 41.69 22.78 -13.13
N ALA A 19 41.61 22.53 -11.82
CA ALA A 19 40.74 21.50 -11.29
C ALA A 19 39.30 21.96 -11.50
N VAL A 20 38.71 21.58 -12.63
CA VAL A 20 37.25 21.62 -12.79
C VAL A 20 36.73 20.41 -12.02
N ALA A 21 36.36 20.65 -10.76
CA ALA A 21 35.53 19.72 -10.02
C ALA A 21 34.17 19.66 -10.73
N VAL A 22 33.98 18.65 -11.58
CA VAL A 22 32.65 18.26 -12.04
C VAL A 22 31.99 17.60 -10.83
N GLY A 23 31.33 18.44 -10.02
CA GLY A 23 30.40 17.99 -9.00
C GLY A 23 29.24 17.31 -9.70
N ALA A 24 29.33 15.99 -9.84
CA ALA A 24 28.15 15.16 -9.99
C ALA A 24 27.42 15.16 -8.64
N THR A 25 26.69 16.24 -8.34
CA THR A 25 25.56 16.19 -7.43
C THR A 25 24.53 15.29 -8.08
N GLY A 26 24.66 14.00 -7.83
CA GLY A 26 23.56 13.07 -7.98
C GLY A 26 22.44 13.60 -7.09
N CYS A 27 21.39 14.13 -7.71
CA CYS A 27 20.10 14.27 -7.06
C CYS A 27 19.59 12.86 -6.80
N THR A 28 20.06 12.24 -5.71
CA THR A 28 19.21 11.27 -5.01
C THR A 28 18.04 12.12 -4.52
N ALA A 29 16.92 12.05 -5.22
CA ALA A 29 15.66 12.48 -4.65
C ALA A 29 15.53 11.70 -3.34
N SER A 30 15.77 12.38 -2.22
CA SER A 30 15.38 11.86 -0.92
C SER A 30 13.88 11.68 -1.02
N GLU A 31 13.46 10.43 -1.21
CA GLU A 31 12.09 10.01 -1.00
C GLU A 31 11.77 10.45 0.42
N SER A 32 11.08 11.59 0.52
CA SER A 32 10.80 12.24 1.80
C SER A 32 10.02 11.22 2.61
N GLU A 33 10.69 10.61 3.57
CA GLU A 33 10.11 9.61 4.44
C GLU A 33 9.00 10.31 5.25
N ARG A 34 7.77 10.23 4.71
CA ARG A 34 6.62 10.86 5.32
C ARG A 34 6.25 10.07 6.58
N PRO A 35 6.06 10.76 7.71
CA PRO A 35 5.84 10.10 8.99
C PRO A 35 4.54 9.30 8.97
N ALA A 36 4.52 8.22 9.78
CA ALA A 36 3.31 7.46 10.04
C ALA A 36 2.19 8.38 10.56
N PRO A 37 0.92 8.07 10.28
CA PRO A 37 -0.19 8.90 10.70
C PRO A 37 -0.26 8.96 12.22
N THR A 38 -0.41 10.18 12.72
CA THR A 38 -0.72 10.51 14.10
C THR A 38 -2.19 10.25 14.41
N ALA A 39 -2.57 10.23 15.70
CA ALA A 39 -3.98 10.21 16.09
C ALA A 39 -4.79 11.37 15.46
N ALA A 40 -4.16 12.53 15.28
CA ALA A 40 -4.78 13.68 14.60
C ALA A 40 -5.10 13.40 13.12
N SER A 41 -4.25 12.65 12.41
CA SER A 41 -4.54 12.22 11.04
C SER A 41 -5.58 11.09 10.99
N ALA A 42 -5.62 10.16 11.96
CA ALA A 42 -6.68 9.15 12.01
C ALA A 42 -8.07 9.79 12.13
N THR A 43 -8.21 10.78 13.03
CA THR A 43 -9.44 11.57 13.15
C THR A 43 -9.76 12.38 11.90
N ALA A 44 -8.75 12.86 11.17
CA ALA A 44 -8.98 13.58 9.91
C ALA A 44 -9.56 12.64 8.83
N LEU A 45 -9.00 11.44 8.69
CA LEU A 45 -9.49 10.42 7.77
C LEU A 45 -10.93 10.00 8.12
N GLU A 46 -11.22 9.75 9.40
CA GLU A 46 -12.57 9.42 9.88
C GLU A 46 -13.58 10.53 9.54
N LYS A 47 -13.23 11.80 9.77
CA LYS A 47 -14.10 12.93 9.40
C LYS A 47 -14.37 13.01 7.91
N GLN A 48 -13.39 12.65 7.08
CA GLN A 48 -13.57 12.62 5.63
C GLN A 48 -14.45 11.45 5.20
N VAL A 49 -14.31 10.27 5.81
CA VAL A 49 -15.24 9.15 5.60
C VAL A 49 -16.67 9.56 5.93
N GLU A 50 -16.90 10.15 7.11
CA GLU A 50 -18.25 10.61 7.51
C GLU A 50 -18.81 11.68 6.57
N ARG A 51 -17.95 12.61 6.11
CA ARG A 51 -18.37 13.63 5.12
C ARG A 51 -18.83 12.99 3.81
N LEU A 52 -18.07 12.04 3.27
CA LEU A 52 -18.45 11.32 2.04
C LEU A 52 -19.73 10.49 2.25
N ARG A 53 -19.82 9.80 3.40
CA ARG A 53 -20.94 8.96 3.78
C ARG A 53 -22.24 9.74 3.97
N ALA A 54 -22.18 10.99 4.45
CA ALA A 54 -23.36 11.85 4.63
C ALA A 54 -24.15 12.10 3.33
N HIS A 55 -23.55 11.82 2.17
CA HIS A 55 -24.18 11.96 0.86
C HIS A 55 -24.70 10.64 0.27
N LEU A 56 -24.51 9.51 0.96
CA LEU A 56 -24.88 8.18 0.50
C LEU A 56 -26.18 7.72 1.15
N ALA A 57 -27.10 7.22 0.33
CA ALA A 57 -28.32 6.56 0.80
C ALA A 57 -28.06 5.07 1.05
N CYS A 58 -27.29 4.76 2.10
CA CYS A 58 -26.97 3.39 2.50
C CYS A 58 -26.92 3.23 4.03
N ASP A 59 -27.21 2.02 4.50
CA ASP A 59 -27.24 1.64 5.91
C ASP A 59 -26.32 0.44 6.17
N GLY A 60 -26.01 0.18 7.45
CA GLY A 60 -25.25 -0.98 7.88
C GLY A 60 -23.75 -0.82 7.66
N ASP A 61 -23.07 -0.18 8.62
CA ASP A 61 -21.68 0.21 8.48
C ASP A 61 -20.74 -0.89 8.98
N VAL A 62 -19.99 -1.47 8.06
CA VAL A 62 -18.74 -2.15 8.40
C VAL A 62 -17.64 -1.11 8.31
N SER A 63 -17.26 -0.54 9.45
CA SER A 63 -16.16 0.41 9.52
C SER A 63 -14.82 -0.29 9.31
N TRP A 64 -13.93 0.35 8.58
CA TRP A 64 -12.56 -0.10 8.34
C TRP A 64 -11.59 0.73 9.17
N ALA A 65 -10.93 0.07 10.12
CA ALA A 65 -9.90 0.69 10.94
C ALA A 65 -8.58 0.87 10.21
N ASP A 66 -8.32 0.13 9.12
CA ASP A 66 -7.20 0.36 8.21
C ASP A 66 -7.32 -0.56 6.97
N ASP A 67 -6.42 -0.38 5.98
CA ASP A 67 -6.28 -1.27 4.83
C ASP A 67 -5.29 -2.40 5.16
N PRO A 68 -5.73 -3.67 5.27
CA PRO A 68 -4.83 -4.77 5.60
C PRO A 68 -3.91 -5.18 4.45
N TYR A 69 -4.08 -4.65 3.23
CA TYR A 69 -3.33 -5.10 2.04
C TYR A 69 -2.49 -3.99 1.40
N PHE A 70 -2.48 -2.81 1.98
CA PHE A 70 -1.75 -1.64 1.48
C PHE A 70 -0.93 -0.96 2.58
N TRP A 71 0.22 -0.40 2.22
CA TRP A 71 1.15 0.20 3.18
C TRP A 71 0.63 1.48 3.84
N ASP A 72 -0.14 2.27 3.10
CA ASP A 72 -0.64 3.57 3.56
C ASP A 72 -1.81 3.38 4.51
N SER A 73 -1.99 4.29 5.46
CA SER A 73 -3.12 4.20 6.38
C SER A 73 -4.41 4.64 5.71
N MET A 74 -5.49 3.97 6.11
CA MET A 74 -6.81 4.13 5.53
C MET A 74 -7.87 4.21 6.62
N ARG A 75 -8.96 4.91 6.31
CA ARG A 75 -10.25 4.75 6.97
C ARG A 75 -11.31 4.54 5.92
N GLY A 76 -12.32 3.75 6.25
CA GLY A 76 -13.36 3.44 5.29
C GLY A 76 -14.62 2.94 5.95
N VAL A 77 -15.64 2.80 5.13
CA VAL A 77 -16.89 2.16 5.49
C VAL A 77 -17.38 1.35 4.30
N ASP A 78 -17.91 0.18 4.57
CA ASP A 78 -18.78 -0.53 3.65
C ASP A 78 -20.20 -0.42 4.17
N CYS A 79 -21.10 0.00 3.31
CA CYS A 79 -22.52 0.08 3.61
C CYS A 79 -23.34 -0.59 2.51
N THR A 80 -24.61 -0.83 2.79
CA THR A 80 -25.54 -1.47 1.86
C THR A 80 -26.71 -0.54 1.58
N THR A 81 -26.99 -0.32 0.30
CA THR A 81 -28.20 0.41 -0.13
C THR A 81 -29.48 -0.32 0.32
N PRO A 82 -30.65 0.35 0.34
CA PRO A 82 -31.93 -0.30 0.62
C PRO A 82 -32.22 -1.53 -0.26
N ASP A 83 -31.72 -1.52 -1.50
CA ASP A 83 -31.89 -2.61 -2.48
C ASP A 83 -30.80 -3.71 -2.36
N GLY A 84 -30.00 -3.70 -1.30
CA GLY A 84 -29.00 -4.72 -1.04
C GLY A 84 -27.70 -4.57 -1.84
N GLN A 85 -27.52 -3.50 -2.61
CA GLN A 85 -26.27 -3.24 -3.34
C GLN A 85 -25.20 -2.66 -2.40
N PRO A 86 -23.95 -3.15 -2.45
CA PRO A 86 -22.88 -2.65 -1.60
C PRO A 86 -22.30 -1.35 -2.12
N VAL A 87 -21.88 -0.49 -1.18
CA VAL A 87 -21.15 0.75 -1.42
C VAL A 87 -19.89 0.75 -0.55
N PHE A 88 -18.76 1.10 -1.15
CA PHE A 88 -17.44 1.10 -0.52
C PHE A 88 -16.90 2.52 -0.50
N VAL A 89 -16.52 3.02 0.66
CA VAL A 89 -15.84 4.31 0.83
C VAL A 89 -14.47 4.06 1.43
N ARG A 90 -13.43 4.59 0.82
CA ARG A 90 -12.04 4.48 1.29
C ARG A 90 -11.36 5.84 1.21
N VAL A 91 -10.65 6.21 2.28
CA VAL A 91 -9.89 7.45 2.40
C VAL A 91 -8.50 7.10 2.93
N TYR A 92 -7.46 7.51 2.21
CA TYR A 92 -6.06 7.22 2.49
C TYR A 92 -5.34 8.45 3.03
N ALA A 93 -4.23 8.25 3.74
CA ALA A 93 -3.46 9.34 4.32
C ALA A 93 -2.63 10.12 3.29
N HIS A 94 -2.30 9.51 2.15
CA HIS A 94 -1.52 10.15 1.09
C HIS A 94 -2.30 10.24 -0.22
N ASP A 95 -2.09 11.37 -0.90
CA ASP A 95 -2.44 11.53 -2.31
C ASP A 95 -1.78 10.39 -3.13
N ASP A 96 -2.48 9.96 -4.17
CA ASP A 96 -2.13 8.86 -5.09
C ASP A 96 -2.38 7.44 -4.55
N SER A 97 -2.42 7.22 -3.22
CA SER A 97 -2.73 5.90 -2.63
C SER A 97 -4.05 5.32 -3.12
N ALA A 98 -5.08 6.16 -3.25
CA ALA A 98 -6.38 5.75 -3.80
C ALA A 98 -6.26 5.19 -5.22
N ALA A 99 -5.48 5.83 -6.10
CA ALA A 99 -5.31 5.37 -7.48
C ALA A 99 -4.52 4.05 -7.56
N GLN A 100 -3.55 3.85 -6.67
CA GLN A 100 -2.79 2.60 -6.54
C GLN A 100 -3.71 1.43 -6.15
N VAL A 101 -4.46 1.58 -5.07
CA VAL A 101 -5.35 0.52 -4.58
C VAL A 101 -6.44 0.21 -5.60
N LEU A 102 -6.95 1.21 -6.32
CA LEU A 102 -7.92 0.98 -7.39
C LEU A 102 -7.37 0.08 -8.52
N GLN A 103 -6.05 0.01 -8.74
CA GLN A 103 -5.48 -0.94 -9.71
C GLN A 103 -5.71 -2.38 -9.29
N ASP A 104 -5.57 -2.71 -8.01
CA ASP A 104 -5.77 -4.07 -7.49
C ASP A 104 -7.23 -4.54 -7.66
N TRP A 105 -8.16 -3.59 -7.75
CA TRP A 105 -9.59 -3.86 -7.91
C TRP A 105 -10.05 -3.72 -9.37
N LYS A 106 -9.14 -3.49 -10.31
CA LYS A 106 -9.48 -3.37 -11.73
C LYS A 106 -10.09 -4.69 -12.23
N GLY A 107 -11.34 -4.60 -12.68
CA GLY A 107 -12.11 -5.77 -13.14
C GLY A 107 -12.79 -6.57 -12.03
N THR A 108 -12.71 -6.15 -10.77
CA THR A 108 -13.44 -6.78 -9.65
C THR A 108 -14.75 -6.07 -9.35
N PHE A 109 -14.87 -4.80 -9.71
CA PHE A 109 -16.13 -4.07 -9.68
C PHE A 109 -17.05 -4.63 -10.78
N GLY A 110 -18.09 -5.38 -10.39
CA GLY A 110 -19.08 -5.90 -11.34
C GLY A 110 -19.70 -4.78 -12.19
N ALA A 111 -20.29 -5.14 -13.34
CA ALA A 111 -20.78 -4.21 -14.35
C ALA A 111 -21.83 -3.18 -13.88
N HIS A 112 -22.36 -3.34 -12.67
CA HIS A 112 -23.40 -2.49 -12.08
C HIS A 112 -22.85 -1.46 -11.07
N ARG A 113 -21.53 -1.28 -10.99
CA ARG A 113 -20.93 -0.32 -10.07
C ARG A 113 -20.13 0.73 -10.82
N ALA A 114 -20.29 1.97 -10.38
CA ALA A 114 -19.48 3.10 -10.79
C ALA A 114 -18.49 3.47 -9.67
N LEU A 115 -17.54 4.31 -10.03
CA LEU A 115 -16.47 4.86 -9.21
C LEU A 115 -16.55 6.39 -9.25
N ILE A 116 -16.44 7.01 -8.09
CA ILE A 116 -16.08 8.43 -7.90
C ILE A 116 -14.80 8.48 -7.09
N ARG A 117 -13.93 9.45 -7.34
CA ARG A 117 -12.69 9.61 -6.56
C ARG A 117 -12.28 11.07 -6.36
N GLY A 118 -11.55 11.30 -5.28
CA GLY A 118 -10.63 12.42 -5.10
C GLY A 118 -9.18 11.98 -5.29
N SER A 119 -8.21 12.75 -4.78
CA SER A 119 -6.77 12.43 -4.84
C SER A 119 -6.38 11.27 -3.90
N ASP A 120 -6.98 11.23 -2.73
CA ASP A 120 -6.69 10.32 -1.61
C ASP A 120 -7.90 9.46 -1.19
N TRP A 121 -9.04 9.60 -1.87
CA TRP A 121 -10.25 8.83 -1.55
C TRP A 121 -10.98 8.31 -2.79
N PHE A 122 -11.79 7.28 -2.59
CA PHE A 122 -12.74 6.79 -3.58
C PHE A 122 -14.05 6.28 -2.97
N VAL A 123 -15.10 6.31 -3.77
CA VAL A 123 -16.42 5.74 -3.48
C VAL A 123 -16.85 4.87 -4.65
N ILE A 124 -17.33 3.66 -4.36
CA ILE A 124 -17.74 2.68 -5.36
C ILE A 124 -19.10 2.11 -4.99
N GLY A 125 -20.03 2.09 -5.93
CA GLY A 125 -21.40 1.63 -5.69
C GLY A 125 -22.29 1.84 -6.92
N PRO A 126 -23.61 1.65 -6.81
CA PRO A 126 -24.54 2.01 -7.88
C PRO A 126 -24.40 3.49 -8.24
N GLU A 127 -24.48 3.80 -9.54
CA GLU A 127 -24.24 5.15 -10.06
C GLU A 127 -25.16 6.18 -9.40
N GLU A 128 -26.45 5.87 -9.32
CA GLU A 128 -27.48 6.69 -8.71
C GLU A 128 -27.24 6.93 -7.22
N THR A 129 -26.64 5.97 -6.53
CA THR A 129 -26.34 6.08 -5.10
C THR A 129 -25.14 6.98 -4.85
N ILE A 130 -24.10 6.87 -5.69
CA ILE A 130 -22.84 7.59 -5.46
C ILE A 130 -22.80 8.97 -6.12
N ALA A 131 -23.61 9.21 -7.17
CA ALA A 131 -23.66 10.48 -7.89
C ALA A 131 -23.75 11.75 -7.00
N PRO A 132 -24.52 11.78 -5.89
CA PRO A 132 -24.54 12.93 -4.99
C PRO A 132 -23.17 13.34 -4.44
N VAL A 133 -22.27 12.37 -4.21
CA VAL A 133 -20.90 12.62 -3.74
C VAL A 133 -20.12 13.46 -4.74
N SER A 134 -20.27 13.19 -6.05
CA SER A 134 -19.55 13.94 -7.09
C SER A 134 -19.88 15.44 -7.07
N SER A 135 -21.14 15.75 -6.81
CA SER A 135 -21.63 17.13 -6.73
C SER A 135 -21.18 17.81 -5.44
N ALA A 136 -21.25 17.10 -4.30
CA ALA A 136 -20.85 17.62 -3.01
C ALA A 136 -19.35 17.90 -2.91
N GLU A 137 -18.51 17.00 -3.43
CA GLU A 137 -17.05 17.14 -3.39
C GLU A 137 -16.50 17.87 -4.62
N SER A 138 -17.35 18.30 -5.56
CA SER A 138 -16.95 19.00 -6.80
C SER A 138 -15.91 18.22 -7.63
N VAL A 139 -16.10 16.90 -7.76
CA VAL A 139 -15.24 16.00 -8.52
C VAL A 139 -15.92 15.52 -9.80
N ALA A 140 -15.19 14.76 -10.63
CA ALA A 140 -15.74 14.17 -11.84
C ALA A 140 -16.98 13.29 -11.55
N ALA A 141 -17.89 13.25 -12.51
CA ALA A 141 -19.06 12.38 -12.46
C ALA A 141 -18.67 10.89 -12.32
N PRO A 142 -19.58 10.03 -11.83
CA PRO A 142 -19.34 8.60 -11.74
C PRO A 142 -18.81 7.99 -13.05
N SER A 143 -17.90 7.05 -12.94
CA SER A 143 -17.34 6.34 -14.09
C SER A 143 -17.11 4.88 -13.77
N VAL A 144 -17.19 4.00 -14.77
CA VAL A 144 -16.74 2.59 -14.64
C VAL A 144 -15.23 2.45 -14.88
N ARG A 145 -14.55 3.52 -15.29
CA ARG A 145 -13.11 3.50 -15.59
C ARG A 145 -12.29 3.69 -14.33
N VAL A 146 -11.48 2.69 -14.02
CA VAL A 146 -10.37 2.83 -13.08
C VAL A 146 -9.27 3.68 -13.74
N PRO A 147 -8.84 4.80 -13.13
CA PRO A 147 -7.73 5.61 -13.66
C PRO A 147 -6.45 4.79 -13.67
N ASP A 148 -5.53 5.04 -14.59
CA ASP A 148 -4.20 4.41 -14.53
C ASP A 148 -3.39 5.03 -13.38
N ALA A 149 -2.55 4.22 -12.73
CA ALA A 149 -1.62 4.67 -11.69
C ALA A 149 -0.20 4.20 -12.02
N GLU A 150 0.80 5.01 -11.69
CA GLU A 150 2.20 4.57 -11.79
C GLU A 150 2.43 3.40 -10.84
N PRO A 151 3.10 2.31 -11.23
CA PRO A 151 3.36 1.22 -10.30
C PRO A 151 4.08 1.69 -9.03
N LEU A 152 3.74 1.10 -7.88
CA LEU A 152 4.56 1.26 -6.69
C LEU A 152 6.00 0.83 -7.00
N THR A 153 6.96 1.55 -6.45
CA THR A 153 8.38 1.20 -6.55
C THR A 153 9.07 1.39 -5.21
N GLY A 154 10.26 0.79 -5.08
CA GLY A 154 11.15 1.02 -3.96
C GLY A 154 10.50 0.70 -2.61
N ARG A 155 10.45 1.69 -1.73
CA ARG A 155 10.03 1.49 -0.35
C ARG A 155 8.52 1.26 -0.21
N ALA A 156 7.71 1.95 -1.00
CA ALA A 156 6.25 1.79 -0.95
C ALA A 156 5.83 0.38 -1.41
N GLU A 157 6.49 -0.15 -2.44
CA GLU A 157 6.28 -1.52 -2.91
C GLU A 157 6.72 -2.55 -1.86
N ALA A 158 7.93 -2.41 -1.30
CA ALA A 158 8.43 -3.31 -0.27
C ALA A 158 7.53 -3.33 0.99
N ARG A 159 7.07 -2.15 1.44
CA ARG A 159 6.13 -2.03 2.57
C ARG A 159 4.78 -2.69 2.27
N THR A 160 4.24 -2.48 1.07
CA THR A 160 2.98 -3.09 0.64
C THR A 160 3.09 -4.61 0.61
N THR A 161 4.18 -5.12 0.05
CA THR A 161 4.48 -6.55 -0.01
C THR A 161 4.59 -7.15 1.39
N CYS A 162 5.35 -6.51 2.30
CA CYS A 162 5.44 -6.96 3.69
C CYS A 162 4.07 -7.00 4.37
N VAL A 163 3.25 -5.94 4.23
CA VAL A 163 1.91 -5.88 4.83
C VAL A 163 1.01 -6.99 4.28
N ARG A 164 1.04 -7.23 2.97
CA ARG A 164 0.29 -8.33 2.33
C ARG A 164 0.71 -9.70 2.87
N PHE A 165 2.00 -9.94 3.06
CA PHE A 165 2.47 -11.19 3.65
C PHE A 165 2.04 -11.37 5.10
N LEU A 166 2.13 -10.34 5.94
CA LEU A 166 1.66 -10.42 7.33
C LEU A 166 0.15 -10.66 7.41
N SER A 167 -0.63 -9.97 6.57
CA SER A 167 -2.08 -10.15 6.50
C SER A 167 -2.46 -11.53 5.98
N ALA A 168 -1.74 -12.07 4.99
CA ALA A 168 -1.93 -13.44 4.53
C ALA A 168 -1.60 -14.46 5.63
N ALA A 169 -0.51 -14.26 6.39
CA ALA A 169 -0.17 -15.13 7.52
C ALA A 169 -1.21 -15.05 8.65
N ALA A 170 -1.75 -13.87 8.94
CA ALA A 170 -2.84 -13.69 9.89
C ALA A 170 -4.11 -14.40 9.43
N GLN A 171 -4.46 -14.30 8.15
CA GLN A 171 -5.57 -15.04 7.55
C GLN A 171 -5.35 -16.56 7.63
N ASP A 172 -4.16 -17.04 7.26
CA ASP A 172 -3.81 -18.47 7.32
C ASP A 172 -3.87 -19.00 8.76
N ARG A 173 -3.49 -18.20 9.76
CA ARG A 173 -3.60 -18.61 11.16
C ARG A 173 -5.03 -18.96 11.55
N VAL A 174 -6.00 -18.25 10.99
CA VAL A 174 -7.44 -18.47 11.22
C VAL A 174 -8.01 -19.54 10.31
N ARG A 175 -7.74 -19.46 9.00
CA ARG A 175 -8.43 -20.25 7.97
C ARG A 175 -7.67 -21.51 7.54
N ALA A 176 -6.36 -21.56 7.76
CA ALA A 176 -5.47 -22.63 7.31
C ALA A 176 -4.30 -22.86 8.31
N PRO A 177 -4.58 -23.22 9.58
CA PRO A 177 -3.58 -23.20 10.65
C PRO A 177 -2.39 -24.14 10.44
N GLU A 178 -2.56 -25.23 9.68
CA GLU A 178 -1.45 -26.11 9.26
C GLU A 178 -0.48 -25.39 8.31
N GLN A 179 -1.03 -24.69 7.30
CA GLN A 179 -0.25 -23.89 6.35
C GLN A 179 0.45 -22.74 7.06
N PHE A 180 -0.24 -22.05 7.97
CA PHE A 180 0.38 -21.03 8.81
C PHE A 180 1.61 -21.57 9.54
N ARG A 181 1.49 -22.73 10.19
CA ARG A 181 2.60 -23.35 10.91
C ARG A 181 3.77 -23.74 9.99
N SER A 182 3.50 -24.18 8.77
CA SER A 182 4.55 -24.55 7.81
C SER A 182 5.25 -23.35 7.18
N GLU A 183 4.52 -22.28 6.90
CA GLU A 183 5.04 -21.10 6.20
C GLU A 183 5.66 -20.05 7.12
N LEU A 184 5.22 -19.99 8.40
CA LEU A 184 5.71 -18.99 9.35
C LEU A 184 7.24 -18.94 9.48
N PRO A 185 8.00 -20.06 9.55
CA PRO A 185 9.45 -19.99 9.61
C PRO A 185 10.09 -19.37 8.36
N LYS A 186 9.51 -19.60 7.18
CA LYS A 186 10.01 -19.01 5.93
C LYS A 186 9.74 -17.51 5.90
N LEU A 187 8.54 -17.12 6.33
CA LEU A 187 8.17 -15.72 6.40
C LEU A 187 9.00 -14.96 7.43
N ASP A 188 9.26 -15.54 8.60
CA ASP A 188 10.15 -14.94 9.62
C ASP A 188 11.61 -14.86 9.16
N ALA A 189 12.07 -15.79 8.30
CA ALA A 189 13.37 -15.65 7.66
C ALA A 189 13.43 -14.49 6.66
N LEU A 190 12.33 -14.22 5.94
CA LEU A 190 12.22 -13.10 4.99
C LEU A 190 12.06 -11.75 5.70
N TYR A 191 11.24 -11.70 6.75
CA TYR A 191 11.01 -10.54 7.59
C TYR A 191 11.22 -10.90 9.07
N PRO A 192 12.47 -10.80 9.57
CA PRO A 192 12.81 -11.15 10.95
C PRO A 192 11.93 -10.45 11.99
N GLY A 193 11.31 -11.23 12.86
CA GLY A 193 10.38 -10.73 13.89
C GLY A 193 8.90 -10.83 13.49
N THR A 194 8.60 -11.39 12.32
CA THR A 194 7.23 -11.69 11.88
C THR A 194 6.46 -12.50 12.93
N LYS A 195 7.08 -13.54 13.50
CA LYS A 195 6.41 -14.34 14.52
C LYS A 195 5.96 -13.48 15.71
N THR A 196 6.84 -12.59 16.17
CA THR A 196 6.57 -11.71 17.31
C THR A 196 5.42 -10.75 17.00
N VAL A 197 5.46 -10.05 15.86
CA VAL A 197 4.38 -9.11 15.51
C VAL A 197 3.04 -9.81 15.32
N LEU A 198 3.03 -11.02 14.76
CA LEU A 198 1.81 -11.81 14.60
C LEU A 198 1.26 -12.29 15.95
N ASP A 199 2.10 -12.79 16.85
CA ASP A 199 1.67 -13.24 18.18
C ASP A 199 1.17 -12.07 19.05
N GLU A 200 1.75 -10.88 18.92
CA GLU A 200 1.31 -9.67 19.62
C GLU A 200 0.01 -9.09 19.05
N ALA A 201 -0.16 -9.11 17.71
CA ALA A 201 -1.35 -8.60 17.05
C ALA A 201 -2.53 -9.57 17.16
N LEU A 202 -2.32 -10.87 16.99
CA LEU A 202 -3.36 -11.91 16.99
C LEU A 202 -3.58 -12.47 18.40
N THR A 203 -4.14 -11.63 19.26
CA THR A 203 -4.61 -12.06 20.59
C THR A 203 -5.73 -13.10 20.46
N ALA A 204 -6.03 -13.82 21.53
CA ALA A 204 -7.15 -14.77 21.55
C ALA A 204 -8.48 -14.11 21.17
N GLU A 205 -8.71 -12.87 21.63
CA GLU A 205 -9.90 -12.08 21.30
C GLU A 205 -9.98 -11.74 19.80
N HIS A 206 -8.86 -11.32 19.19
CA HIS A 206 -8.82 -11.03 17.75
C HIS A 206 -9.01 -12.29 16.90
N LEU A 207 -8.42 -13.42 17.31
CA LEU A 207 -8.61 -14.70 16.63
C LEU A 207 -10.08 -15.13 16.67
N GLU A 208 -10.71 -15.08 17.85
CA GLU A 208 -12.14 -15.39 18.00
C GLU A 208 -13.00 -14.46 17.13
N ALA A 209 -12.72 -13.15 17.13
CA ALA A 209 -13.44 -12.19 16.30
C ALA A 209 -13.29 -12.47 14.80
N LEU A 210 -12.09 -12.87 14.33
CA LEU A 210 -11.84 -13.24 12.94
C LEU A 210 -12.50 -14.56 12.55
N GLU A 211 -12.51 -15.55 13.43
CA GLU A 211 -13.17 -16.85 13.22
C GLU A 211 -14.69 -16.70 13.11
N GLN A 212 -15.29 -15.79 13.88
CA GLN A 212 -16.73 -15.53 13.88
C GLN A 212 -17.16 -14.54 12.78
N ALA A 213 -16.23 -13.85 12.12
CA ALA A 213 -16.54 -12.86 11.12
C ALA A 213 -17.13 -13.49 9.85
N PRO A 214 -18.27 -13.00 9.33
CA PRO A 214 -18.73 -13.36 7.99
C PRO A 214 -17.65 -13.04 6.95
N ASP A 215 -17.60 -13.79 5.84
CA ASP A 215 -16.62 -13.55 4.78
C ASP A 215 -16.63 -12.11 4.26
N THR A 216 -17.82 -11.48 4.22
CA THR A 216 -18.00 -10.09 3.80
C THR A 216 -17.41 -9.06 4.77
N GLN A 217 -17.14 -9.44 6.02
CA GLN A 217 -16.56 -8.58 7.05
C GLN A 217 -15.12 -8.97 7.41
N PHE A 218 -14.66 -10.14 7.00
CA PHE A 218 -13.37 -10.69 7.41
C PHE A 218 -12.21 -9.73 7.11
N ALA A 219 -12.19 -9.13 5.91
CA ALA A 219 -11.13 -8.18 5.54
C ALA A 219 -11.18 -6.89 6.37
N ALA A 220 -12.37 -6.40 6.72
CA ALA A 220 -12.51 -5.23 7.60
C ALA A 220 -11.98 -5.53 9.01
N ARG A 221 -12.30 -6.72 9.55
CA ARG A 221 -11.77 -7.21 10.83
C ARG A 221 -10.26 -7.42 10.80
N LEU A 222 -9.72 -7.87 9.67
CA LEU A 222 -8.28 -7.94 9.48
C LEU A 222 -7.64 -6.54 9.47
N GLY A 223 -8.37 -5.52 8.99
CA GLY A 223 -7.99 -4.11 9.06
C GLY A 223 -7.70 -3.61 10.49
N ASP A 224 -8.38 -4.15 11.50
CA ASP A 224 -8.12 -3.85 12.92
C ASP A 224 -6.68 -4.22 13.35
N LEU A 225 -6.05 -5.18 12.64
CA LEU A 225 -4.70 -5.66 12.89
C LEU A 225 -3.62 -5.01 12.03
N ALA A 226 -4.01 -4.24 11.01
CA ALA A 226 -3.05 -3.74 10.03
C ALA A 226 -2.12 -2.66 10.61
N GLY A 227 -2.54 -1.91 11.64
CA GLY A 227 -1.71 -0.90 12.27
C GLY A 227 -0.38 -1.44 12.81
N PRO A 228 -0.38 -2.48 13.67
CA PRO A 228 0.82 -3.22 14.05
C PRO A 228 1.66 -3.70 12.85
N PHE A 229 1.03 -4.28 11.83
CA PHE A 229 1.74 -4.79 10.64
C PHE A 229 2.46 -3.67 9.88
N LYS A 230 1.78 -2.54 9.63
CA LYS A 230 2.37 -1.38 8.96
C LYS A 230 3.53 -0.78 9.75
N ARG A 231 3.44 -0.75 11.08
CA ARG A 231 4.55 -0.29 11.93
C ARG A 231 5.76 -1.19 11.81
N PHE A 232 5.57 -2.51 11.84
CA PHE A 232 6.64 -3.49 11.63
C PHE A 232 7.25 -3.35 10.22
N CYS A 233 6.40 -3.26 9.20
CA CYS A 233 6.83 -3.19 7.80
C CYS A 233 7.50 -1.85 7.43
N ARG A 234 7.36 -0.80 8.24
CA ARG A 234 7.93 0.52 7.94
C ARG A 234 9.44 0.48 7.74
N ASP A 235 10.12 -0.36 8.50
CA ASP A 235 11.58 -0.41 8.58
C ASP A 235 12.17 -1.52 7.68
N VAL A 236 11.33 -2.15 6.85
CA VAL A 236 11.73 -3.18 5.88
C VAL A 236 12.53 -2.54 4.72
N PRO A 237 13.76 -3.00 4.44
CA PRO A 237 14.58 -2.44 3.38
C PRO A 237 14.00 -2.78 2.00
N PRO A 238 14.08 -1.88 1.01
CA PRO A 238 13.48 -2.09 -0.32
C PRO A 238 14.05 -3.33 -1.05
N GLU A 239 15.28 -3.72 -0.76
CA GLU A 239 15.94 -4.90 -1.34
C GLU A 239 15.43 -6.24 -0.80
N SER A 240 14.61 -6.23 0.26
CA SER A 240 13.96 -7.43 0.80
C SER A 240 12.65 -7.79 0.10
N GLY A 241 12.25 -7.00 -0.92
CA GLY A 241 11.26 -7.43 -1.90
C GLY A 241 11.82 -8.62 -2.66
N ALA A 242 11.55 -9.83 -2.17
CA ALA A 242 11.92 -11.06 -2.85
C ALA A 242 11.47 -10.97 -4.31
N GLU A 243 12.42 -11.05 -5.25
CA GLU A 243 12.07 -11.20 -6.67
C GLU A 243 11.11 -12.38 -6.80
N PRO A 244 9.88 -12.20 -7.32
CA PRO A 244 8.97 -13.29 -7.57
C PRO A 244 9.51 -14.10 -8.76
N GLY A 245 10.45 -15.02 -8.51
CA GLY A 245 11.05 -15.82 -9.57
C GLY A 245 12.24 -16.69 -9.20
N GLN A 246 12.95 -16.46 -8.09
CA GLN A 246 14.09 -17.31 -7.70
C GLN A 246 13.66 -18.47 -6.80
N ALA A 247 12.71 -19.28 -7.27
CA ALA A 247 12.61 -20.65 -6.81
C ALA A 247 13.82 -21.41 -7.37
N SER A 248 14.81 -21.66 -6.52
CA SER A 248 15.94 -22.54 -6.82
C SER A 248 15.42 -23.92 -7.26
N PRO A 249 15.87 -24.50 -8.39
CA PRO A 249 15.58 -25.88 -8.70
C PRO A 249 16.40 -26.75 -7.74
N ALA A 250 15.76 -27.25 -6.69
CA ALA A 250 16.37 -28.26 -5.85
C ALA A 250 16.44 -29.59 -6.64
N ALA A 251 17.68 -30.02 -6.85
CA ALA A 251 18.08 -31.37 -7.23
C ALA A 251 17.99 -32.33 -6.02
#